data_AF-A0A4R1S7R0-F1
#
_entry.id   AF-A0A4R1S7R0-F1
#
_cell.length_a   1.000
_cell.length_b   1.000
_cell.length_c   1.000
_cell.angle_alpha   90.00
_cell.angle_beta   90.00
_cell.angle_gamma   90.00
#
_symmetry.space_group_name_H-M   'P 1'
#
loop_
_entity.id
_entity.type
_entity.pdbx_description
1 polymer ?
#
loop_
_entity_poly.entity_id
_entity_poly.type
_entity_poly.pdbx_seq_one_letter_code
_entity_poly.pdbx_strand_id
1 'polypeptide(L)'
;MIDKALVTEKVIDVFDAAGIKKPDISILSDEFLLEVKHMEHKNVALEVLKKLLNDEIRSRTKKNLIQSKTLMEMLENSIKKYHNKILTAAEVIEELIHIGKEIHQMDKTPQEMGLSEYEYGFYTAIANNDSAREVMAKEKLRELAVVLFQKVKENASIDWTIKESVKAKLKVIVKRTLRQYGYPPDMQMLATETVLKQAALIAEELSNH
;
A
#
# COMPACT_ATOMS: atom_id res chain seq x y z
N MET A 1 -48.89 18.44 -4.55
CA MET A 1 -48.57 17.10 -5.06
C MET A 1 -47.69 17.34 -6.29
N ILE A 2 -46.36 17.35 -6.19
CA ILE A 2 -45.44 16.20 -6.07
C ILE A 2 -45.74 15.23 -7.24
N ASP A 3 -44.88 15.00 -8.24
CA ASP A 3 -43.45 14.68 -8.11
C ASP A 3 -42.64 15.00 -9.37
N LYS A 4 -41.37 15.37 -9.16
CA LYS A 4 -40.34 15.52 -10.21
C LYS A 4 -39.85 14.14 -10.63
N ALA A 5 -39.76 13.92 -11.93
CA ALA A 5 -39.03 12.78 -12.51
C ALA A 5 -37.55 12.83 -12.10
N LEU A 6 -37.20 12.07 -11.07
CA LEU A 6 -35.84 11.62 -10.79
C LEU A 6 -35.66 10.31 -11.54
N VAL A 7 -35.23 10.41 -12.81
CA VAL A 7 -34.64 9.27 -13.50
C VAL A 7 -33.25 9.10 -12.88
N THR A 8 -33.16 8.23 -11.89
CA THR A 8 -31.88 7.71 -11.43
C THR A 8 -31.33 6.83 -12.56
N GLU A 9 -30.36 7.35 -13.32
CA GLU A 9 -29.48 6.50 -14.10
C GLU A 9 -28.96 5.42 -13.17
N LYS A 10 -29.34 4.17 -13.41
CA LYS A 10 -28.76 3.03 -12.70
C LYS A 10 -27.26 3.11 -12.92
N VAL A 11 -26.50 3.40 -11.86
CA VAL A 11 -25.05 3.26 -11.85
C VAL A 11 -24.78 1.78 -12.13
N ILE A 12 -24.47 1.45 -13.38
CA ILE A 12 -24.15 0.08 -13.77
C ILE A 12 -22.80 -0.25 -13.09
N ASP A 13 -22.77 -1.29 -12.27
CA ASP A 13 -21.54 -1.76 -11.67
C ASP A 13 -20.59 -2.22 -12.79
N VAL A 14 -19.39 -1.66 -12.83
CA VAL A 14 -18.41 -1.87 -13.92
C VAL A 14 -18.09 -3.37 -14.09
N PHE A 15 -18.19 -4.16 -13.02
CA PHE A 15 -18.02 -5.61 -13.06
C PHE A 15 -19.18 -6.33 -13.78
N ASP A 16 -20.42 -5.92 -13.48
CA ASP A 16 -21.62 -6.47 -14.12
C ASP A 16 -21.67 -6.08 -15.61
N ALA A 17 -21.22 -4.86 -15.95
CA ALA A 17 -21.08 -4.40 -17.33
C ALA A 17 -20.01 -5.15 -18.13
N ALA A 18 -18.97 -5.63 -17.44
CA ALA A 18 -17.86 -6.36 -18.05
C ALA A 18 -18.11 -7.87 -18.16
N GLY A 19 -19.24 -8.38 -17.65
CA GLY A 19 -19.53 -9.81 -17.61
C GLY A 19 -18.66 -10.60 -16.61
N ILE A 20 -18.01 -9.90 -15.68
CA ILE A 20 -17.09 -10.48 -14.70
C ILE A 20 -17.89 -10.84 -13.44
N LYS A 21 -17.91 -12.11 -13.05
CA LYS A 21 -18.46 -12.51 -11.74
C LYS A 21 -17.67 -11.81 -10.64
N LYS A 22 -18.36 -11.16 -9.68
CA LYS A 22 -17.72 -10.55 -8.50
C LYS A 22 -16.79 -11.57 -7.84
N PRO A 23 -15.45 -11.42 -7.96
CA PRO A 23 -14.52 -12.43 -7.47
C PRO A 23 -14.22 -12.16 -5.99
N ASP A 24 -14.49 -13.14 -5.12
CA ASP A 24 -14.32 -12.97 -3.68
C ASP A 24 -12.91 -13.29 -3.14
N ILE A 25 -11.97 -13.87 -3.92
CA ILE A 25 -10.71 -14.41 -3.30
C ILE A 25 -9.39 -14.15 -4.07
N SER A 26 -9.38 -13.69 -5.33
CA SER A 26 -8.10 -13.39 -6.01
C SER A 26 -8.27 -12.38 -7.13
N ILE A 27 -8.54 -11.13 -6.74
CA ILE A 27 -8.88 -10.03 -7.64
C ILE A 27 -7.72 -9.60 -8.58
N LEU A 28 -6.54 -10.18 -8.36
CA LEU A 28 -5.30 -10.00 -9.12
C LEU A 28 -4.64 -11.34 -9.47
N SER A 29 -5.40 -12.43 -9.58
CA SER A 29 -4.84 -13.70 -10.04
C SER A 29 -4.28 -13.56 -11.45
N ASP A 30 -3.23 -14.33 -11.77
CA ASP A 30 -2.68 -14.36 -13.12
C ASP A 30 -3.76 -14.71 -14.17
N GLU A 31 -4.72 -15.57 -13.81
CA GLU A 31 -5.87 -15.94 -14.65
C GLU A 31 -6.78 -14.74 -14.93
N PHE A 32 -7.16 -13.99 -13.90
CA PHE A 32 -8.00 -12.79 -14.04
C PHE A 32 -7.31 -11.71 -14.87
N LEU A 33 -6.03 -11.44 -14.57
CA LEU A 33 -5.25 -10.44 -15.32
C LEU A 33 -5.15 -10.83 -16.81
N LEU A 34 -5.06 -12.13 -17.10
CA LEU A 34 -5.03 -12.65 -18.47
C LEU A 34 -6.40 -12.57 -19.14
N GLU A 35 -7.50 -12.82 -18.43
CA GLU A 35 -8.86 -12.61 -18.96
C GLU A 35 -9.09 -11.14 -19.32
N VAL A 36 -8.75 -10.21 -18.42
CA VAL A 36 -8.91 -8.77 -18.63
C VAL A 36 -8.05 -8.27 -19.80
N LYS A 37 -6.84 -8.80 -19.96
CA LYS A 37 -5.98 -8.52 -21.11
C LYS A 37 -6.64 -8.86 -22.45
N HIS A 38 -7.45 -9.92 -22.50
CA HIS A 38 -8.10 -10.39 -23.74
C HIS A 38 -9.52 -9.84 -23.96
N MET A 39 -10.06 -9.03 -23.04
CA MET A 39 -11.36 -8.38 -23.24
C MET A 39 -11.41 -7.61 -24.56
N GLU A 40 -12.54 -7.72 -25.27
CA GLU A 40 -12.77 -7.05 -26.56
C GLU A 40 -12.69 -5.53 -26.40
N HIS A 41 -13.37 -4.99 -25.40
CA HIS A 41 -13.42 -3.56 -25.12
C HIS A 41 -12.30 -3.14 -24.16
N LYS A 42 -11.15 -2.72 -24.70
CA LYS A 42 -9.97 -2.30 -23.91
C LYS A 42 -10.25 -1.15 -22.95
N ASN A 43 -11.12 -0.21 -23.30
CA ASN A 43 -11.48 0.89 -22.41
C ASN A 43 -12.24 0.41 -21.15
N VAL A 44 -13.08 -0.63 -21.31
CA VAL A 44 -13.77 -1.26 -20.18
C VAL A 44 -12.76 -2.01 -19.31
N ALA A 45 -11.86 -2.79 -19.92
CA ALA A 45 -10.78 -3.49 -19.23
C ALA A 45 -9.91 -2.54 -18.39
N LEU A 46 -9.55 -1.37 -18.95
CA LEU A 46 -8.78 -0.35 -18.25
C LEU A 46 -9.52 0.20 -17.02
N GLU A 47 -10.78 0.59 -17.14
CA GLU A 47 -11.55 1.12 -16.00
C GLU A 47 -11.79 0.06 -14.92
N VAL A 48 -12.00 -1.21 -15.31
CA VAL A 48 -12.06 -2.35 -14.38
C VAL A 48 -10.76 -2.46 -13.58
N LEU A 49 -9.61 -2.60 -14.26
CA LEU A 49 -8.31 -2.74 -13.58
C LEU A 49 -7.98 -1.55 -12.70
N LYS A 50 -8.23 -0.33 -13.20
CA LYS A 50 -7.99 0.89 -12.44
C LYS A 50 -8.79 0.93 -11.14
N LYS A 51 -10.09 0.62 -11.18
CA LYS A 51 -10.94 0.57 -9.99
C LYS A 51 -10.43 -0.50 -9.01
N LEU A 52 -10.17 -1.70 -9.51
CA LEU A 52 -9.69 -2.83 -8.72
C LEU A 52 -8.37 -2.53 -8.01
N LEU A 53 -7.36 -2.08 -8.76
CA LEU A 53 -6.05 -1.77 -8.22
C LEU A 53 -6.14 -0.63 -7.21
N ASN A 54 -6.91 0.43 -7.49
CA ASN A 54 -7.09 1.52 -6.54
C ASN A 54 -7.68 1.04 -5.21
N ASP A 55 -8.73 0.21 -5.26
CA ASP A 55 -9.40 -0.27 -4.05
C ASP A 55 -8.48 -1.22 -3.26
N GLU A 56 -7.76 -2.10 -3.95
CA GLU A 56 -6.79 -3.02 -3.35
C GLU A 56 -5.62 -2.27 -2.69
N ILE A 57 -5.02 -1.30 -3.38
CA ILE A 57 -3.92 -0.47 -2.85
C ILE A 57 -4.38 0.33 -1.63
N ARG A 58 -5.60 0.87 -1.65
CA ARG A 58 -6.19 1.60 -0.52
C ARG A 58 -6.39 0.70 0.70
N SER A 59 -6.93 -0.50 0.51
CA SER A 59 -7.07 -1.49 1.59
C SER A 59 -5.71 -1.79 2.25
N ARG A 60 -4.67 -1.96 1.43
CA ARG A 60 -3.30 -2.27 1.89
C ARG A 60 -2.57 -1.12 2.58
N THR A 61 -2.99 0.11 2.36
CA THR A 61 -2.33 1.30 2.93
C THR A 61 -2.26 1.23 4.46
N LYS A 62 -3.25 0.60 5.09
CA LYS A 62 -3.31 0.35 6.54
C LYS A 62 -2.14 -0.50 7.07
N LYS A 63 -1.64 -1.43 6.24
CA LYS A 63 -0.57 -2.37 6.61
C LYS A 63 0.80 -1.87 6.19
N ASN A 64 0.94 -1.29 5.00
CA ASN A 64 2.24 -0.83 4.48
C ASN A 64 2.12 0.49 3.70
N LEU A 65 2.44 1.61 4.35
CA LEU A 65 2.35 2.94 3.77
C LEU A 65 3.27 3.14 2.56
N ILE A 66 4.51 2.65 2.67
CA ILE A 66 5.53 2.90 1.63
C ILE A 66 5.18 2.15 0.36
N GLN A 67 4.85 0.87 0.47
CA GLN A 67 4.50 0.06 -0.71
C GLN A 67 3.22 0.57 -1.37
N SER A 68 2.18 0.86 -0.59
CA SER A 68 0.94 1.42 -1.13
C SER A 68 1.17 2.75 -1.83
N LYS A 69 2.05 3.61 -1.30
CA LYS A 69 2.41 4.86 -1.96
C LYS A 69 3.08 4.62 -3.31
N THR A 70 4.08 3.72 -3.37
CA THR A 70 4.77 3.38 -4.62
C THR A 70 3.80 2.80 -5.66
N LEU A 71 2.93 1.88 -5.26
CA LEU A 71 1.93 1.27 -6.15
C LEU A 71 0.91 2.31 -6.66
N MET A 72 0.47 3.23 -5.79
CA MET A 72 -0.43 4.31 -6.20
C MET A 72 0.25 5.27 -7.19
N GLU A 73 1.51 5.62 -6.96
CA GLU A 73 2.29 6.45 -7.89
C GLU A 73 2.46 5.76 -9.25
N MET A 74 2.72 4.45 -9.28
CA MET A 74 2.76 3.67 -10.52
C MET A 74 1.41 3.73 -11.26
N LEU A 75 0.31 3.47 -10.54
CA LEU A 75 -1.05 3.50 -11.09
C LEU A 75 -1.38 4.87 -11.68
N GLU A 76 -1.20 5.95 -10.91
CA GLU A 76 -1.47 7.32 -11.35
C GLU A 76 -0.62 7.71 -12.57
N ASN A 77 0.65 7.30 -12.60
CA ASN A 77 1.53 7.56 -13.74
C ASN A 77 1.09 6.82 -15.00
N SER A 78 0.70 5.55 -14.90
CA SER A 78 0.17 4.76 -16.03
C SER A 78 -1.09 5.40 -16.62
N ILE A 79 -2.03 5.81 -15.76
CA ILE A 79 -3.25 6.51 -16.18
C ILE A 79 -2.93 7.88 -16.79
N LYS A 80 -1.97 8.62 -16.23
CA LYS A 80 -1.55 9.90 -16.78
C LYS A 80 -0.96 9.76 -18.18
N LYS A 81 -0.11 8.74 -18.40
CA LYS A 81 0.45 8.45 -19.74
C LYS A 81 -0.65 8.10 -20.74
N TYR A 82 -1.68 7.35 -20.32
CA TYR A 82 -2.85 7.06 -21.14
C TYR A 82 -3.59 8.34 -21.58
N HIS A 83 -3.96 9.19 -20.62
CA HIS A 83 -4.68 10.44 -20.89
C HIS A 83 -3.89 11.40 -21.78
N ASN A 84 -2.56 11.40 -21.65
CA ASN A 84 -1.66 12.19 -22.48
C ASN A 84 -1.38 11.55 -23.85
N LYS A 85 -2.04 10.43 -24.18
CA LYS A 85 -1.83 9.66 -25.42
C LYS A 85 -0.37 9.21 -25.64
N ILE A 86 0.39 9.11 -24.55
CA ILE A 86 1.76 8.57 -24.55
C ILE A 86 1.70 7.05 -24.71
N LEU A 87 0.69 6.42 -24.10
CA LEU A 87 0.43 4.99 -24.21
C LEU A 87 -0.96 4.74 -24.80
N THR A 88 -1.09 3.65 -25.54
CA THR A 88 -2.36 3.08 -25.99
C THR A 88 -3.10 2.40 -24.83
N ALA A 89 -4.40 2.14 -25.01
CA ALA A 89 -5.18 1.40 -24.01
C ALA A 89 -4.58 0.01 -23.73
N ALA A 90 -4.04 -0.68 -24.75
CA ALA A 90 -3.41 -1.98 -24.58
C ALA A 90 -2.12 -1.90 -23.74
N GLU A 91 -1.26 -0.92 -24.00
CA GLU A 91 -0.01 -0.74 -23.23
C GLU A 91 -0.28 -0.35 -21.78
N VAL A 92 -1.30 0.47 -21.53
CA VAL A 92 -1.70 0.84 -20.16
C VAL A 92 -2.23 -0.36 -19.42
N ILE A 93 -3.03 -1.21 -20.07
CA ILE A 93 -3.49 -2.48 -19.48
C ILE A 93 -2.30 -3.35 -19.07
N GLU A 94 -1.24 -3.44 -19.86
CA GLU A 94 -0.01 -4.16 -19.46
C GLU A 94 0.66 -3.54 -18.23
N GLU A 95 0.78 -2.20 -18.17
CA GLU A 95 1.32 -1.51 -16.98
C GLU A 95 0.45 -1.80 -15.73
N LEU A 96 -0.88 -1.79 -15.86
CA LEU A 96 -1.80 -2.11 -14.77
C LEU A 96 -1.70 -3.58 -14.33
N ILE A 97 -1.58 -4.51 -15.27
CA ILE A 97 -1.35 -5.93 -14.98
C ILE A 97 -0.02 -6.12 -14.22
N HIS A 98 1.03 -5.38 -14.61
CA HIS A 98 2.30 -5.42 -13.90
C HIS A 98 2.15 -4.96 -12.44
N ILE A 99 1.41 -3.88 -12.18
CA ILE A 99 1.10 -3.43 -10.81
C ILE A 99 0.37 -4.54 -10.04
N GLY A 100 -0.60 -5.21 -10.67
CA GLY A 100 -1.30 -6.35 -10.06
C GLY A 100 -0.36 -7.49 -9.64
N LYS A 101 0.62 -7.81 -10.48
CA LYS A 101 1.65 -8.82 -10.18
C LYS A 101 2.60 -8.38 -9.06
N GLU A 102 3.00 -7.12 -9.03
CA GLU A 102 3.81 -6.56 -7.95
C GLU A 102 3.07 -6.69 -6.61
N ILE A 103 1.78 -6.40 -6.56
CA ILE A 103 0.96 -6.60 -5.36
C ILE A 103 1.02 -8.07 -4.89
N HIS A 104 0.84 -9.02 -5.81
CA HIS A 104 0.88 -10.44 -5.48
C HIS A 104 2.27 -10.91 -4.99
N GLN A 105 3.35 -10.33 -5.53
CA GLN A 105 4.70 -10.63 -5.07
C GLN A 105 5.00 -10.04 -3.68
N MET A 106 4.48 -8.83 -3.43
CA MET A 106 4.58 -8.19 -2.12
C MET A 106 3.89 -9.01 -1.03
N ASP A 107 2.83 -9.77 -1.36
CA ASP A 107 2.14 -10.66 -0.41
C ASP A 107 2.95 -11.86 0.05
N LYS A 108 4.00 -12.25 -0.68
CA LYS A 108 4.87 -13.39 -0.36
C LYS A 108 6.12 -12.98 0.40
N THR A 109 6.55 -11.74 0.20
CA THR A 109 7.82 -11.22 0.70
C THR A 109 7.91 -11.20 2.24
N PRO A 110 6.87 -10.80 3.01
CA PRO A 110 6.91 -10.87 4.47
C PRO A 110 7.24 -12.26 5.00
N GLN A 111 6.57 -13.29 4.48
CA GLN A 111 6.71 -14.68 4.91
C GLN A 111 8.09 -15.23 4.57
N GLU A 112 8.61 -14.93 3.37
CA GLU A 112 9.99 -15.26 2.97
C GLU A 112 11.04 -14.61 3.89
N MET A 113 10.71 -13.45 4.46
CA MET A 113 11.57 -12.74 5.42
C MET A 113 11.30 -13.13 6.88
N GLY A 114 10.34 -14.03 7.15
CA GLY A 114 9.93 -14.39 8.51
C GLY A 114 9.32 -13.23 9.29
N LEU A 115 8.68 -12.27 8.60
CA LEU A 115 8.03 -11.09 9.15
C LEU A 115 6.51 -11.20 9.01
N SER A 116 5.79 -10.68 10.00
CA SER A 116 4.37 -10.35 9.84
C SER A 116 4.19 -9.17 8.87
N GLU A 117 2.97 -8.99 8.35
CA GLU A 117 2.64 -7.84 7.46
C GLU A 117 2.94 -6.49 8.12
N TYR A 118 2.69 -6.37 9.43
CA TYR A 118 2.97 -5.16 10.20
C TYR A 118 4.48 -4.90 10.34
N GLU A 119 5.25 -5.92 10.73
CA GLU A 119 6.71 -5.78 10.83
C GLU A 119 7.34 -5.48 9.47
N TYR A 120 6.80 -6.07 8.41
CA TYR A 120 7.23 -5.75 7.05
C TYR A 120 6.93 -4.30 6.65
N GLY A 121 5.80 -3.74 7.10
CA GLY A 121 5.53 -2.29 6.98
C GLY A 121 6.58 -1.41 7.67
N PHE A 122 7.09 -1.82 8.84
CA PHE A 122 8.22 -1.14 9.48
C PHE A 122 9.52 -1.33 8.71
N TYR A 123 9.76 -2.53 8.16
CA TYR A 123 10.92 -2.81 7.34
C TYR A 123 10.96 -1.92 6.11
N THR A 124 9.85 -1.81 5.36
CA THR A 124 9.79 -0.92 4.19
C THR A 124 9.93 0.54 4.60
N ALA A 125 9.38 0.97 5.73
CA ALA A 125 9.53 2.34 6.25
C ALA A 125 10.99 2.75 6.50
N ILE A 126 11.82 1.84 7.03
CA ILE A 126 13.25 2.12 7.29
C ILE A 126 14.15 1.78 6.11
N ALA A 127 13.73 0.85 5.24
CA ALA A 127 14.46 0.44 4.06
C ALA A 127 14.11 1.28 2.83
N ASN A 128 13.17 2.22 2.88
CA ASN A 128 12.85 3.13 1.75
C ASN A 128 13.94 4.19 1.48
N ASN A 129 15.14 3.98 2.02
CA ASN A 129 16.23 4.93 1.97
C ASN A 129 17.48 4.26 1.43
N ASP A 130 18.04 4.80 0.37
CA ASP A 130 19.17 4.19 -0.34
C ASP A 130 20.41 4.10 0.55
N SER A 131 20.73 5.15 1.33
CA SER A 131 21.84 5.11 2.29
C SER A 131 21.67 4.01 3.34
N ALA A 132 20.44 3.76 3.81
CA ALA A 132 20.18 2.69 4.76
C ALA A 132 20.38 1.29 4.13
N ARG A 133 19.99 1.12 2.85
CA ARG A 133 20.22 -0.14 2.12
C ARG A 133 21.69 -0.38 1.81
N GLU A 134 22.44 0.68 1.53
CA GLU A 134 23.86 0.61 1.20
C GLU A 134 24.73 0.31 2.43
N VAL A 135 24.39 0.92 3.58
CA VAL A 135 25.22 0.88 4.79
C VAL A 135 24.77 -0.22 5.76
N MET A 136 23.53 -0.70 5.68
CA MET A 136 23.00 -1.73 6.59
C MET A 136 22.68 -3.03 5.86
N ALA A 137 23.16 -4.15 6.43
CA ALA A 137 22.79 -5.48 5.96
C ALA A 137 21.27 -5.72 6.09
N LYS A 138 20.69 -6.43 5.12
CA LYS A 138 19.26 -6.79 5.07
C LYS A 138 18.75 -7.41 6.39
N GLU A 139 19.53 -8.32 6.97
CA GLU A 139 19.24 -8.97 8.25
C GLU A 139 19.10 -7.97 9.40
N LYS A 140 19.97 -6.96 9.45
CA LYS A 140 19.96 -5.93 10.50
C LYS A 140 18.76 -5.00 10.38
N LEU A 141 18.36 -4.67 9.15
CA LEU A 141 17.13 -3.93 8.89
C LEU A 141 15.89 -4.76 9.26
N ARG A 142 15.88 -6.06 8.99
CA ARG A 142 14.81 -6.97 9.42
C ARG A 142 14.65 -6.95 10.94
N GLU A 143 15.73 -7.17 11.68
CA GLU A 143 15.72 -7.15 13.16
C GLU A 143 15.25 -5.80 13.72
N LEU A 144 15.76 -4.71 13.15
CA LEU A 144 15.35 -3.35 13.53
C LEU A 144 13.85 -3.13 13.31
N ALA A 145 13.28 -3.64 12.22
CA ALA A 145 11.85 -3.53 11.94
C ALA A 145 10.99 -4.24 13.00
N VAL A 146 11.37 -5.47 13.38
CA VAL A 146 10.70 -6.24 14.45
C VAL A 146 10.74 -5.47 15.77
N VAL A 147 11.91 -4.93 16.13
CA VAL A 147 12.08 -4.18 17.38
C VAL A 147 11.30 -2.86 17.38
N LEU A 148 11.25 -2.17 16.25
CA LEU A 148 10.45 -0.95 16.11
C LEU A 148 8.95 -1.25 16.24
N PHE A 149 8.46 -2.30 15.57
CA PHE A 149 7.07 -2.74 15.69
C PHE A 149 6.72 -3.07 17.14
N GLN A 150 7.53 -3.89 17.81
CA GLN A 150 7.29 -4.29 19.19
C GLN A 150 7.28 -3.08 20.14
N LYS A 151 8.23 -2.16 19.99
CA LYS A 151 8.28 -0.92 20.80
C LYS A 151 7.07 -0.02 20.56
N VAL A 152 6.61 0.08 19.32
CA VAL A 152 5.39 0.82 18.99
C VAL A 152 4.19 0.15 19.64
N LYS A 153 4.03 -1.16 19.47
CA LYS A 153 2.92 -1.95 20.04
C LYS A 153 2.83 -1.81 21.57
N GLU A 154 3.96 -1.85 22.27
CA GLU A 154 4.03 -1.67 23.73
C GLU A 154 3.69 -0.25 24.20
N ASN A 155 3.93 0.75 23.36
CA ASN A 155 3.70 2.17 23.69
C ASN A 155 2.44 2.73 23.02
N ALA A 156 1.75 1.95 22.20
CA ALA A 156 0.48 2.29 21.60
C ALA A 156 -0.62 2.14 22.66
N SER A 157 -0.92 3.24 23.35
CA SER A 157 -2.14 3.34 24.15
C SER A 157 -3.37 3.32 23.26
N ILE A 158 -4.52 2.90 23.80
CA ILE A 158 -5.83 2.93 23.13
C ILE A 158 -6.16 4.32 22.52
N ASP A 159 -5.67 5.42 23.13
CA ASP A 159 -5.91 6.80 22.64
C ASP A 159 -4.75 7.41 21.81
N TRP A 160 -4.10 6.63 20.93
CA TRP A 160 -2.99 7.12 20.10
C TRP A 160 -3.34 8.37 19.29
N THR A 161 -4.57 8.42 18.75
CA THR A 161 -5.03 9.42 17.78
C THR A 161 -5.23 10.81 18.37
N ILE A 162 -5.16 10.97 19.70
CA ILE A 162 -5.57 12.20 20.40
C ILE A 162 -4.43 12.87 21.19
N LYS A 163 -3.38 12.14 21.60
CA LYS A 163 -2.38 12.65 22.56
C LYS A 163 -1.02 12.94 21.92
N GLU A 164 -0.73 14.23 21.69
CA GLU A 164 0.59 14.71 21.21
C GLU A 164 1.76 14.24 22.11
N SER A 165 1.51 14.04 23.41
CA SER A 165 2.49 13.51 24.36
C SER A 165 2.92 12.07 24.07
N VAL A 166 2.00 11.22 23.59
CA VAL A 166 2.28 9.84 23.17
C VAL A 166 3.18 9.89 21.94
N LYS A 167 2.78 10.62 20.91
CA LYS A 167 3.56 10.82 19.68
C LYS A 167 4.99 11.32 19.94
N ALA A 168 5.15 12.30 20.84
CA ALA A 168 6.46 12.81 21.24
C ALA A 168 7.34 11.73 21.90
N LYS A 169 6.75 10.94 22.82
CA LYS A 169 7.45 9.82 23.48
C LYS A 169 7.90 8.76 22.46
N LEU A 170 7.02 8.39 21.53
CA LEU A 170 7.34 7.41 20.48
C LEU A 170 8.41 7.93 19.51
N LYS A 171 8.37 9.22 19.16
CA LYS A 171 9.44 9.84 18.36
C LYS A 171 10.81 9.66 19.02
N VAL A 172 10.90 9.86 20.34
CA VAL A 172 12.15 9.64 21.09
C VAL A 172 12.56 8.17 21.08
N ILE A 173 11.63 7.24 21.28
CA ILE A 173 11.88 5.79 21.25
C ILE A 173 12.39 5.34 19.89
N VAL A 174 11.73 5.75 18.80
CA VAL A 174 12.12 5.44 17.43
C VAL A 174 13.52 5.98 17.13
N LYS A 175 13.78 7.27 17.40
CA LYS A 175 15.12 7.86 17.20
C LYS A 175 16.20 7.09 17.96
N ARG A 176 15.96 6.76 19.23
CA ARG A 176 16.93 6.01 20.05
C ARG A 176 17.18 4.61 19.47
N THR A 177 16.12 3.93 19.03
CA THR A 177 16.22 2.57 18.46
C THR A 177 16.99 2.58 17.14
N LEU A 178 16.68 3.50 16.21
CA LEU A 178 17.44 3.69 14.97
C LEU A 178 18.94 3.90 15.25
N ARG A 179 19.28 4.75 16.22
CA ARG A 179 20.68 5.01 16.60
C ARG A 179 21.37 3.79 17.18
N GLN A 180 20.70 3.02 18.03
CA GLN A 180 21.25 1.80 18.64
C GLN A 180 21.61 0.74 17.60
N TYR A 181 20.83 0.65 16.52
CA TYR A 181 21.09 -0.26 15.41
C TYR A 181 22.06 0.32 14.37
N GLY A 182 22.62 1.51 14.60
CA GLY A 182 23.58 2.14 13.70
C GLY A 182 22.96 2.65 12.40
N TYR A 183 21.69 3.08 12.44
CA TYR A 183 21.04 3.71 11.30
C TYR A 183 21.74 5.03 10.94
N PRO A 184 21.97 5.34 9.64
CA PRO A 184 22.66 6.54 9.21
C PRO A 184 22.02 7.84 9.74
N PRO A 185 22.80 8.76 10.35
CA PRO A 185 22.27 9.94 11.01
C PRO A 185 21.70 11.00 10.04
N ASP A 186 22.20 11.06 8.81
CA ASP A 186 21.73 11.91 7.71
C ASP A 186 20.26 11.64 7.37
N MET A 187 19.85 10.37 7.42
CA MET A 187 18.51 9.92 7.03
C MET A 187 17.61 9.56 8.21
N GLN A 188 18.15 9.59 9.43
CA GLN A 188 17.44 9.21 10.65
C GLN A 188 16.16 10.03 10.87
N MET A 189 16.14 11.32 10.52
CA MET A 189 14.94 12.16 10.67
C MET A 189 13.80 11.69 9.78
N LEU A 190 14.08 11.46 8.50
CA LEU A 190 13.09 11.01 7.53
C LEU A 190 12.57 9.61 7.88
N ALA A 191 13.47 8.69 8.24
CA ALA A 191 13.12 7.35 8.71
C ALA A 191 12.23 7.41 9.95
N THR A 192 12.56 8.27 10.92
CA THR A 192 11.73 8.46 12.13
C THR A 192 10.32 8.90 11.77
N GLU A 193 10.17 9.90 10.90
CA GLU A 193 8.85 10.39 10.50
C GLU A 193 8.04 9.33 9.75
N THR A 194 8.69 8.57 8.89
CA THR A 194 8.06 7.50 8.11
C THR A 194 7.59 6.37 9.03
N VAL A 195 8.43 5.96 9.97
CA VAL A 195 8.09 4.96 11.00
C VAL A 195 6.93 5.45 11.88
N LEU A 196 6.88 6.72 12.24
CA LEU A 196 5.77 7.28 13.02
C LEU A 196 4.44 7.29 12.24
N LYS A 197 4.48 7.58 10.93
CA LYS A 197 3.29 7.49 10.06
C LYS A 197 2.82 6.04 9.94
N GLN A 198 3.74 5.11 9.73
CA GLN A 198 3.45 3.67 9.68
C GLN A 198 2.85 3.18 11.01
N ALA A 199 3.41 3.62 12.14
CA ALA A 199 2.89 3.32 13.48
C ALA A 199 1.46 3.81 13.69
N ALA A 200 1.13 5.01 13.20
CA ALA A 200 -0.21 5.59 13.33
C ALA A 200 -1.27 4.78 12.58
N LEU A 201 -0.96 4.31 11.36
CA LEU A 201 -1.87 3.48 10.56
C LEU A 201 -2.18 2.15 11.24
N ILE A 202 -1.14 1.52 11.80
CA ILE A 202 -1.29 0.23 12.50
C ILE A 202 -2.07 0.43 13.81
N ALA A 203 -1.83 1.52 14.54
CA ALA A 203 -2.57 1.81 15.76
C ALA A 203 -4.07 2.01 15.48
N GLU A 204 -4.43 2.71 14.40
CA GLU A 204 -5.82 2.86 13.96
C GLU A 204 -6.46 1.51 13.64
N GLU A 205 -5.76 0.64 12.91
CA GLU A 205 -6.26 -0.70 12.58
C GLU A 205 -6.46 -1.58 13.83
N LEU A 206 -5.50 -1.55 14.77
CA LEU A 206 -5.59 -2.30 16.03
C LEU A 206 -6.67 -1.77 16.98
N SER A 207 -7.06 -0.49 16.87
CA SER A 207 -8.11 0.12 17.70
C SER A 207 -9.53 -0.15 17.20
N ASN A 208 -9.67 -0.57 15.93
CA ASN A 208 -10.95 -0.87 15.29
C ASN A 208 -11.36 -2.37 15.45
N HIS A 209 -10.67 -3.12 16.31
CA HIS A 209 -10.91 -4.52 16.65
C HIS A 209 -10.98 -4.71 18.17
#